data_AF-K7EWR5-F1
#
_entry.id   AF-K7EWR5-F1
#
_cell.length_a   1.000
_cell.length_b   1.000
_cell.length_c   1.000
_cell.angle_alpha   90.00
_cell.angle_beta   90.00
_cell.angle_gamma   90.00
#
_symmetry.space_group_name_H-M   'P 1'
#
loop_
_entity.id
_entity.type
_entity.pdbx_description
1 polymer ?
#
loop_
_entity_poly.entity_id
_entity_poly.type
_entity_poly.pdbx_seq_one_letter_code
_entity_poly.pdbx_strand_id
1 'polypeptide(L)'
;MLREIREATKIENSIIMGDFNYPHIDWIHVTSGREAEIKFLNGLNDCFLEQLVQEPTRGEAILDLVLSGVQDQVQDITVTEPLGNSDHNIITFNIPVVGRTPQQSSTLAFNFKKGNYTKMRLFKQKLKGKVTRAKSLKAAWKLFKDTIIEAQLKCIPQIKKHSKRPKKESPWLNHHVKEAVRDKKVSFKKWKSNPSEINRKEQKHCQIKCKHVIRKAKKDFEEQLAKNSKRNKMFFKYIRSRKPAKKPEGPLDDRAIKGAIKDNKGIAEKLNDLFASVFTAEDVGEIPEFALSFVGDESEELSRIEVSLEEVLEQIEKLNVNKSPGPDGIHKGAAAECQVCIPEDSCHP
;
A
#
# COMPACT_ATOMS: atom_id res chain seq x y z
N MET A 1 -19.94 20.63 23.99
CA MET A 1 -19.69 21.42 22.76
C MET A 1 -18.77 22.63 22.96
N LEU A 2 -19.18 23.80 23.47
CA LEU A 2 -18.27 24.98 23.59
C LEU A 2 -16.99 24.70 24.40
N ARG A 3 -17.08 23.91 25.47
CA ARG A 3 -15.91 23.45 26.23
C ARG A 3 -14.95 22.62 25.35
N GLU A 4 -15.47 21.70 24.55
CA GLU A 4 -14.66 20.86 23.67
C GLU A 4 -14.01 21.67 22.56
N ILE A 5 -14.72 22.67 22.01
CA ILE A 5 -14.16 23.63 21.06
C ILE A 5 -12.97 24.36 21.68
N ARG A 6 -13.14 24.91 22.88
CA ARG A 6 -12.06 25.60 23.61
C ARG A 6 -10.85 24.72 23.93
N GLU A 7 -11.07 23.43 24.18
CA GLU A 7 -9.97 22.47 24.34
C GLU A 7 -9.29 22.16 23.00
N ALA A 8 -10.06 22.01 21.92
CA ALA A 8 -9.53 21.73 20.60
C ALA A 8 -8.68 22.88 20.05
N THR A 9 -9.03 24.13 20.33
CA THR A 9 -8.25 25.32 19.93
C THR A 9 -6.90 25.44 20.63
N LYS A 10 -6.64 24.65 21.68
CA LYS A 10 -5.29 24.57 22.27
C LYS A 10 -4.28 23.85 21.37
N ILE A 11 -4.77 23.13 20.37
CA ILE A 11 -3.95 22.46 19.36
C ILE A 11 -3.65 23.48 18.26
N GLU A 12 -2.36 23.68 17.95
CA GLU A 12 -1.97 24.54 16.82
C GLU A 12 -2.61 24.06 15.51
N ASN A 13 -3.11 25.01 14.71
CA ASN A 13 -3.74 24.73 13.42
C ASN A 13 -4.93 23.75 13.55
N SER A 14 -5.76 23.88 14.58
CA SER A 14 -6.97 23.05 14.73
C SER A 14 -8.03 23.40 13.69
N ILE A 15 -8.59 22.38 13.03
CA ILE A 15 -9.82 22.50 12.22
C ILE A 15 -10.90 21.69 12.92
N ILE A 16 -12.03 22.33 13.20
CA ILE A 16 -13.18 21.70 13.86
C ILE A 16 -14.29 21.57 12.83
N MET A 17 -14.84 20.37 12.66
CA MET A 17 -15.92 20.14 11.70
C MET A 17 -16.94 19.14 12.25
N GLY A 18 -18.20 19.31 11.85
CA GLY A 18 -19.28 18.41 12.26
C GLY A 18 -20.66 19.01 12.08
N ASP A 19 -21.67 18.25 12.48
CA ASP A 19 -23.07 18.69 12.52
C ASP A 19 -23.36 19.34 13.89
N PHE A 20 -23.64 20.64 13.89
CA PHE A 20 -23.89 21.44 15.10
C PHE A 20 -25.38 21.61 15.41
N ASN A 21 -26.27 21.33 14.45
CA ASN A 21 -27.72 21.44 14.60
C ASN A 21 -28.23 22.80 15.15
N TYR A 22 -27.69 23.91 14.63
CA TYR A 22 -28.17 25.27 14.91
C TYR A 22 -28.88 25.90 13.69
N PRO A 23 -30.15 25.55 13.43
CA PRO A 23 -30.83 25.89 12.19
C PRO A 23 -31.28 27.35 12.07
N HIS A 24 -31.21 28.16 13.12
CA HIS A 24 -31.76 29.52 13.12
C HIS A 24 -30.68 30.60 13.16
N ILE A 25 -29.41 30.19 13.07
CA ILE A 25 -28.30 31.12 12.88
C ILE A 25 -28.39 31.71 11.48
N ASP A 26 -28.48 33.03 11.43
CA ASP A 26 -28.21 33.79 10.22
C ASP A 26 -26.69 33.95 10.10
N TRP A 27 -26.08 33.14 9.23
CA TRP A 27 -24.64 33.15 8.99
C TRP A 27 -24.15 34.37 8.21
N ILE A 28 -25.04 35.12 7.54
CA ILE A 28 -24.68 36.35 6.83
C ILE A 28 -24.49 37.49 7.83
N HIS A 29 -25.43 37.62 8.76
CA HIS A 29 -25.40 38.68 9.78
C HIS A 29 -24.76 38.24 11.10
N VAL A 30 -24.44 36.95 11.24
CA VAL A 30 -23.90 36.32 12.47
C VAL A 30 -24.81 36.60 13.67
N THR A 31 -26.10 36.33 13.51
CA THR A 31 -27.11 36.56 14.56
C THR A 31 -28.03 35.36 14.73
N SER A 32 -28.70 35.29 15.88
CA SER A 32 -29.79 34.34 16.12
C SER A 32 -30.75 34.93 17.16
N GLY A 33 -32.02 34.53 17.09
CA GLY A 33 -33.03 34.82 18.11
C GLY A 33 -33.01 33.83 19.30
N ARG A 34 -32.14 32.81 19.28
CA ARG A 34 -32.08 31.77 20.31
C ARG A 34 -30.88 31.94 21.22
N GLU A 35 -31.12 31.97 22.52
CA GLU A 35 -30.06 32.15 23.53
C GLU A 35 -28.91 31.15 23.40
N ALA A 36 -29.22 29.87 23.12
CA ALA A 36 -28.19 28.84 22.94
C ALA A 36 -27.29 29.09 21.72
N GLU A 37 -27.88 29.58 20.62
CA GLU A 37 -27.16 29.91 19.38
C GLU A 37 -26.35 31.19 19.54
N ILE A 38 -26.88 32.20 20.23
CA ILE A 38 -26.14 33.41 20.61
C ILE A 38 -24.92 33.05 21.46
N LYS A 39 -25.09 32.20 22.48
CA LYS A 39 -23.96 31.71 23.30
C LYS A 39 -22.93 30.96 22.46
N PHE A 40 -23.37 30.19 21.48
CA PHE A 40 -22.48 29.50 20.55
C PHE A 40 -21.66 30.47 19.70
N LEU A 41 -22.32 31.47 19.07
CA LEU A 41 -21.66 32.52 18.28
C LEU A 41 -20.64 33.30 19.11
N ASN A 42 -21.01 33.71 20.32
CA ASN A 42 -20.09 34.37 21.25
C ASN A 42 -18.89 33.48 21.57
N GLY A 43 -19.13 32.19 21.80
CA GLY A 43 -18.06 31.22 22.06
C GLY A 43 -17.12 31.00 20.88
N LEU A 44 -17.60 31.07 19.63
CA LEU A 44 -16.74 31.04 18.44
C LEU A 44 -15.87 32.29 18.37
N ASN A 45 -16.44 33.46 18.63
CA ASN A 45 -15.74 34.73 18.65
C ASN A 45 -14.66 34.77 19.75
N ASP A 46 -14.98 34.30 20.96
CA ASP A 46 -14.01 34.16 22.07
C ASP A 46 -12.81 33.28 21.69
N CYS A 47 -13.01 32.32 20.79
CA CYS A 47 -11.99 31.37 20.34
C CYS A 47 -11.31 31.81 19.03
N PHE A 48 -11.65 32.97 18.48
CA PHE A 48 -11.19 33.45 17.17
C PHE A 48 -11.42 32.43 16.05
N LEU A 49 -12.56 31.74 16.09
CA LEU A 49 -12.94 30.75 15.09
C LEU A 49 -13.91 31.35 14.07
N GLU A 50 -13.57 31.18 12.80
CA GLU A 50 -14.44 31.55 11.68
C GLU A 50 -15.15 30.32 11.14
N GLN A 51 -16.44 30.48 10.83
CA GLN A 51 -17.22 29.49 10.09
C GLN A 51 -17.01 29.71 8.60
N LEU A 52 -16.69 28.63 7.88
CA LEU A 52 -16.24 28.72 6.49
C LEU A 52 -17.23 28.16 5.45
N VAL A 53 -18.36 27.60 5.87
CA VAL A 53 -19.34 26.97 4.96
C VAL A 53 -20.41 27.98 4.55
N GLN A 54 -20.45 28.34 3.27
CA GLN A 54 -21.35 29.41 2.79
C GLN A 54 -22.65 28.91 2.12
N GLU A 55 -22.83 27.59 2.00
CA GLU A 55 -23.96 27.00 1.28
C GLU A 55 -24.75 26.03 2.20
N PRO A 56 -26.08 25.95 2.06
CA PRO A 56 -26.90 25.04 2.85
C PRO A 56 -26.45 23.58 2.79
N THR A 57 -26.28 22.97 3.96
CA THR A 57 -25.85 21.58 4.10
C THR A 57 -27.03 20.65 4.32
N ARG A 58 -28.19 21.16 4.76
CA ARG A 58 -29.43 20.40 4.89
C ARG A 58 -30.64 21.29 4.61
N GLY A 59 -31.37 21.00 3.53
CA GLY A 59 -32.47 21.86 3.10
C GLY A 59 -31.95 23.26 2.77
N GLU A 60 -32.50 24.27 3.44
CA GLU A 60 -32.08 25.68 3.32
C GLU A 60 -31.13 26.12 4.46
N ALA A 61 -30.85 25.24 5.43
CA ALA A 61 -30.03 25.56 6.59
C ALA A 61 -28.57 25.10 6.44
N ILE A 62 -27.66 25.84 7.05
CA ILE A 62 -26.25 25.47 7.23
C ILE A 62 -26.09 24.90 8.64
N LEU A 63 -26.03 23.56 8.74
CA LEU A 63 -25.93 22.84 10.03
C LEU A 63 -24.57 22.19 10.24
N ASP A 64 -23.96 21.77 9.13
CA ASP A 64 -22.65 21.15 9.12
C ASP A 64 -21.61 22.25 8.93
N LEU A 65 -20.77 22.47 9.92
CA LEU A 65 -19.83 23.59 9.96
C LEU A 65 -18.40 23.10 9.76
N VAL A 66 -17.57 23.95 9.17
CA VAL A 66 -16.12 23.86 9.19
C VAL A 66 -15.63 25.15 9.84
N LEU A 67 -14.96 25.00 10.98
CA LEU A 67 -14.42 26.10 11.79
C LEU A 67 -12.89 26.06 11.76
N SER A 68 -12.27 27.21 11.54
CA SER A 68 -10.82 27.38 11.66
C SER A 68 -10.50 28.76 12.21
N GLY A 69 -9.42 28.88 12.96
CA GLY A 69 -8.87 30.16 13.41
C GLY A 69 -7.65 30.61 12.61
N VAL A 70 -7.30 29.89 11.54
CA VAL A 70 -6.11 30.17 10.73
C VAL A 70 -6.53 30.42 9.27
N GLN A 71 -6.17 31.59 8.76
CA GLN A 71 -6.45 31.96 7.38
C GLN A 71 -5.77 31.00 6.40
N ASP A 72 -6.44 30.71 5.28
CA ASP A 72 -5.97 29.84 4.19
C ASP A 72 -5.67 28.38 4.57
N GLN A 73 -5.96 27.98 5.81
CA GLN A 73 -5.79 26.60 6.29
C GLN A 73 -6.79 25.63 5.66
N VAL A 74 -7.96 26.14 5.26
CA VAL A 74 -8.99 25.40 4.56
C VAL A 74 -9.31 26.12 3.26
N GLN A 75 -9.20 25.43 2.14
CA GLN A 75 -9.35 25.98 0.78
C GLN A 75 -10.40 25.20 -0.01
N ASP A 76 -10.94 25.80 -1.07
CA ASP A 76 -11.86 25.16 -2.03
C ASP A 76 -13.08 24.47 -1.39
N ILE A 77 -13.68 25.11 -0.37
CA ILE A 77 -14.89 24.58 0.28
C ILE A 77 -16.04 24.57 -0.72
N THR A 78 -16.68 23.41 -0.86
CA THR A 78 -17.79 23.20 -1.78
C THR A 78 -18.81 22.26 -1.17
N VAL A 79 -20.10 22.60 -1.29
CA VAL A 79 -21.20 21.69 -0.90
C VAL A 79 -21.71 20.96 -2.14
N THR A 80 -21.59 19.63 -2.07
CA THR A 80 -21.88 18.69 -3.15
C THR A 80 -23.06 17.78 -2.80
N GLU A 81 -23.47 16.92 -3.74
CA GLU A 81 -24.68 16.15 -3.60
C GLU A 81 -24.65 15.18 -2.40
N PRO A 82 -25.80 14.85 -1.79
CA PRO A 82 -25.85 14.01 -0.60
C PRO A 82 -25.28 12.61 -0.83
N LEU A 83 -24.75 12.03 0.25
CA LEU A 83 -24.27 10.65 0.25
C LEU A 83 -25.43 9.66 0.39
N GLY A 84 -25.73 8.94 -0.69
CA GLY A 84 -26.75 7.90 -0.67
C GLY A 84 -28.16 8.47 -0.47
N ASN A 85 -28.77 8.22 0.70
CA ASN A 85 -30.10 8.70 1.09
C ASN A 85 -30.05 9.77 2.18
N SER A 86 -28.86 10.25 2.54
CA SER A 86 -28.74 11.33 3.51
C SER A 86 -29.51 12.56 3.03
N ASP A 87 -30.15 13.24 3.97
CA ASP A 87 -30.71 14.57 3.82
C ASP A 87 -29.65 15.67 3.99
N HIS A 88 -28.42 15.30 4.41
CA HIS A 88 -27.26 16.17 4.45
C HIS A 88 -26.43 16.07 3.16
N ASN A 89 -26.02 17.22 2.66
CA ASN A 89 -25.09 17.40 1.56
C ASN A 89 -23.65 17.15 2.01
N ILE A 90 -22.78 16.79 1.07
CA ILE A 90 -21.36 16.51 1.38
C ILE A 90 -20.57 17.82 1.28
N ILE A 91 -19.84 18.19 2.34
CA ILE A 91 -18.85 19.26 2.31
C ILE A 91 -17.50 18.67 1.85
N THR A 92 -16.89 19.26 0.83
CA THR A 92 -15.53 18.94 0.39
C THR A 92 -14.66 20.18 0.44
N PHE A 93 -13.42 20.03 0.93
CA PHE A 93 -12.44 21.11 1.02
C PHE A 93 -11.01 20.53 1.00
N ASN A 94 -10.03 21.41 0.77
CA ASN A 94 -8.61 21.10 0.72
C ASN A 94 -7.91 21.67 1.95
N ILE A 95 -6.99 20.90 2.53
CA ILE A 95 -6.06 21.36 3.58
C ILE A 95 -4.67 21.35 2.95
N PRO A 96 -4.00 22.50 2.77
CA PRO A 96 -2.64 22.54 2.27
C PRO A 96 -1.71 21.97 3.36
N VAL A 97 -1.00 20.89 3.03
CA VAL A 97 -0.01 20.28 3.93
C VAL A 97 1.37 20.50 3.35
N VAL A 98 2.21 21.24 4.08
CA VAL A 98 3.64 21.36 3.78
C VAL A 98 4.33 20.09 4.26
N GLY A 99 4.34 19.06 3.41
CA GLY A 99 4.97 17.78 3.69
C GLY A 99 5.82 17.30 2.53
N ARG A 100 6.93 16.60 2.82
CA ARG A 100 7.65 15.83 1.81
C ARG A 100 6.65 14.83 1.22
N THR A 101 6.37 14.92 -0.07
CA THR A 101 5.68 13.84 -0.80
C THR A 101 6.42 12.55 -0.46
N PRO A 102 5.74 11.45 -0.09
CA PRO A 102 6.42 10.19 0.22
C PRO A 102 7.38 9.90 -0.94
N GLN A 103 8.67 9.91 -0.65
CA GLN A 103 9.69 9.70 -1.67
C GLN A 103 9.36 8.34 -2.28
N GLN A 104 8.92 8.36 -3.54
CA GLN A 104 8.49 7.14 -4.20
C GLN A 104 9.68 6.19 -4.15
N SER A 105 9.58 5.09 -3.43
CA SER A 105 10.62 4.07 -3.41
C SER A 105 10.73 3.52 -4.83
N SER A 106 11.65 4.05 -5.63
CA SER A 106 11.88 3.58 -6.99
C SER A 106 12.77 2.36 -6.91
N THR A 107 12.20 1.23 -6.49
CA THR A 107 12.91 -0.04 -6.59
C THR A 107 13.03 -0.38 -8.07
N LEU A 108 14.26 -0.50 -8.56
CA LEU A 108 14.53 -1.01 -9.89
C LEU A 108 14.27 -2.53 -9.89
N ALA A 109 13.62 -3.02 -10.94
CA ALA A 109 13.42 -4.45 -11.15
C ALA A 109 13.75 -4.81 -12.59
N PHE A 110 14.36 -5.97 -12.81
CA PHE A 110 14.61 -6.47 -14.14
C PHE A 110 13.30 -6.86 -14.84
N ASN A 111 13.17 -6.46 -16.11
CA ASN A 111 12.06 -6.84 -16.97
C ASN A 111 12.47 -8.03 -17.86
N PHE A 112 12.39 -9.23 -17.30
CA PHE A 112 12.71 -10.48 -18.00
C PHE A 112 11.90 -10.68 -19.28
N LYS A 113 10.67 -10.14 -19.39
CA LYS A 113 9.90 -10.24 -20.64
C LYS A 113 10.51 -9.50 -21.82
N LYS A 114 11.33 -8.46 -21.55
CA LYS A 114 12.01 -7.66 -22.57
C LYS A 114 13.53 -7.92 -22.61
N GLY A 115 13.99 -9.01 -21.99
CA GLY A 115 15.40 -9.38 -22.01
C GLY A 115 15.86 -9.79 -23.42
N ASN A 116 17.08 -9.42 -23.79
CA ASN A 116 17.74 -9.89 -24.99
C ASN A 116 18.51 -11.18 -24.69
N TYR A 117 17.81 -12.31 -24.77
CA TYR A 117 18.35 -13.64 -24.47
C TYR A 117 19.41 -14.09 -25.48
N THR A 118 19.35 -13.63 -26.73
CA THR A 118 20.39 -13.90 -27.73
C THR A 118 21.73 -13.32 -27.31
N LYS A 119 21.76 -12.07 -26.83
CA LYS A 119 22.98 -11.46 -26.26
C LYS A 119 23.43 -12.18 -24.99
N MET A 120 22.49 -12.61 -24.14
CA MET A 120 22.83 -13.34 -22.92
C MET A 120 23.50 -14.69 -23.21
N ARG A 121 23.10 -15.38 -24.28
CA ARG A 121 23.76 -16.61 -24.75
C ARG A 121 25.19 -16.37 -25.27
N LEU A 122 25.56 -15.16 -25.68
CA LEU A 122 26.96 -14.86 -26.02
C LEU A 122 27.84 -14.74 -24.76
N PHE A 123 27.28 -14.26 -23.65
CA PHE A 123 27.98 -14.23 -22.36
C PHE A 123 28.32 -15.64 -21.85
N LYS A 124 27.50 -16.64 -22.20
CA LYS A 124 27.75 -18.07 -21.93
C LYS A 124 29.11 -18.54 -22.43
N GLN A 125 29.46 -18.24 -23.69
CA GLN A 125 30.73 -18.67 -24.28
C GLN A 125 31.93 -17.98 -23.60
N LYS A 126 31.78 -16.69 -23.28
CA LYS A 126 32.77 -15.91 -22.53
C LYS A 126 32.98 -16.44 -21.12
N LEU A 127 31.92 -16.98 -20.50
CA LEU A 127 31.96 -17.52 -19.15
C LEU A 127 32.76 -18.82 -19.06
N LYS A 128 32.46 -19.81 -19.93
CA LYS A 128 33.13 -21.13 -19.93
C LYS A 128 34.66 -20.93 -19.95
N GLY A 129 35.16 -20.12 -20.88
CA GLY A 129 36.59 -19.86 -20.99
C GLY A 129 37.20 -19.01 -19.86
N LYS A 130 36.43 -18.27 -19.06
CA LYS A 130 36.96 -17.51 -17.91
C LYS A 130 37.04 -18.38 -16.66
N VAL A 131 36.01 -19.20 -16.42
CA VAL A 131 35.91 -20.04 -15.22
C VAL A 131 36.93 -21.18 -15.27
N THR A 132 37.16 -21.80 -16.43
CA THR A 132 38.15 -22.87 -16.60
C THR A 132 39.61 -22.42 -16.41
N ARG A 133 39.90 -21.12 -16.47
CA ARG A 133 41.25 -20.56 -16.26
C ARG A 133 41.46 -20.06 -14.82
N ALA A 134 40.49 -20.23 -13.94
CA ALA A 134 40.60 -19.77 -12.57
C ALA A 134 41.57 -20.67 -11.78
N LYS A 135 42.41 -20.04 -10.96
CA LYS A 135 43.42 -20.75 -10.14
C LYS A 135 42.86 -21.35 -8.85
N SER A 136 41.59 -21.13 -8.53
CA SER A 136 40.93 -21.67 -7.34
C SER A 136 39.41 -21.71 -7.51
N LEU A 137 38.74 -22.59 -6.76
CA LEU A 137 37.29 -22.71 -6.74
C LEU A 137 36.60 -21.39 -6.35
N LYS A 138 37.14 -20.70 -5.34
CA LYS A 138 36.61 -19.39 -4.90
C LYS A 138 36.72 -18.33 -6.00
N ALA A 139 37.82 -18.33 -6.76
CA ALA A 139 37.98 -17.43 -7.90
C ALA A 139 37.06 -17.81 -9.07
N ALA A 140 36.91 -19.12 -9.34
CA ALA A 140 35.99 -19.65 -10.35
C ALA A 140 34.54 -19.23 -10.06
N TRP A 141 34.08 -19.42 -8.81
CA TRP A 141 32.75 -19.02 -8.36
C TRP A 141 32.52 -17.51 -8.46
N LYS A 142 33.50 -16.70 -8.05
CA LYS A 142 33.39 -15.24 -8.16
C LYS A 142 33.26 -14.80 -9.61
N LEU A 143 34.08 -15.35 -10.51
CA LEU A 143 34.02 -15.06 -11.95
C LEU A 143 32.69 -15.48 -12.58
N PHE A 144 32.17 -16.65 -12.18
CA PHE A 144 30.86 -17.14 -12.58
C PHE A 144 29.76 -16.13 -12.18
N LYS A 145 29.71 -15.80 -10.89
CA LYS A 145 28.71 -14.87 -10.31
C LYS A 145 28.76 -13.50 -10.97
N ASP A 146 29.94 -12.88 -11.03
CA ASP A 146 30.10 -11.51 -11.52
C ASP A 146 29.71 -11.39 -12.99
N THR A 147 30.03 -12.40 -13.80
CA THR A 147 29.71 -12.39 -15.23
C THR A 147 28.21 -12.61 -15.48
N ILE A 148 27.52 -13.45 -14.68
CA ILE A 148 26.06 -13.60 -14.78
C ILE A 148 25.36 -12.30 -14.38
N ILE A 149 25.82 -11.64 -13.31
CA ILE A 149 25.31 -10.33 -12.90
C ILE A 149 25.55 -9.28 -14.01
N GLU A 150 26.73 -9.27 -14.63
CA GLU A 150 27.04 -8.40 -15.78
C GLU A 150 26.10 -8.67 -16.96
N ALA A 151 25.87 -9.95 -17.29
CA ALA A 151 24.98 -10.36 -18.36
C ALA A 151 23.53 -9.92 -18.08
N GLN A 152 23.05 -10.09 -16.85
CA GLN A 152 21.73 -9.61 -16.40
C GLN A 152 21.59 -8.10 -16.62
N LEU A 153 22.58 -7.31 -16.17
CA LEU A 153 22.56 -5.86 -16.27
C LEU A 153 22.59 -5.36 -17.71
N LYS A 154 23.34 -6.02 -18.59
CA LYS A 154 23.49 -5.61 -20.00
C LYS A 154 22.37 -6.12 -20.91
N CYS A 155 21.82 -7.28 -20.62
CA CYS A 155 20.86 -7.95 -21.51
C CYS A 155 19.41 -7.74 -21.08
N ILE A 156 19.15 -7.42 -19.81
CA ILE A 156 17.79 -7.33 -19.28
C ILE A 156 17.51 -5.89 -18.84
N PRO A 157 16.58 -5.18 -19.48
CA PRO A 157 16.30 -3.80 -19.12
C PRO A 157 15.72 -3.72 -17.72
N GLN A 158 16.18 -2.73 -16.94
CA GLN A 158 15.62 -2.42 -15.64
C GLN A 158 14.44 -1.47 -15.80
N ILE A 159 13.34 -1.79 -15.13
CA ILE A 159 12.15 -0.93 -15.04
C ILE A 159 12.04 -0.38 -13.63
N LYS A 160 11.66 0.89 -13.53
CA LYS A 160 11.26 1.47 -12.25
C LYS A 160 9.92 0.83 -11.87
N LYS A 161 9.87 0.11 -10.73
CA LYS A 161 8.59 -0.21 -10.11
C LYS A 161 8.06 1.08 -9.51
N HIS A 162 7.20 1.78 -10.27
CA HIS A 162 6.46 2.89 -9.70
C HIS A 162 5.57 2.35 -8.59
N SER A 163 5.73 2.89 -7.38
CA SER A 163 4.86 2.60 -6.23
C SER A 163 3.44 3.14 -6.43
N LYS A 164 3.14 3.77 -7.57
CA LYS A 164 1.78 4.07 -8.01
C LYS A 164 1.04 2.75 -8.11
N ARG A 165 0.49 2.28 -6.98
CA ARG A 165 -0.72 1.48 -7.00
C ARG A 165 -1.69 2.35 -7.79
N PRO A 166 -2.05 2.01 -9.05
CA PRO A 166 -3.15 2.71 -9.68
C PRO A 166 -4.29 2.68 -8.66
N LYS A 167 -4.96 3.81 -8.45
CA LYS A 167 -6.11 3.92 -7.55
C LYS A 167 -6.97 2.72 -7.88
N LYS A 168 -7.00 1.73 -6.99
CA LYS A 168 -7.53 0.41 -7.33
C LYS A 168 -9.02 0.63 -7.44
N GLU A 169 -9.50 0.86 -8.66
CA GLU A 169 -10.92 1.04 -8.90
C GLU A 169 -11.62 -0.17 -8.28
N SER A 170 -12.71 0.12 -7.57
CA SER A 170 -13.49 -0.92 -6.94
C SER A 170 -13.85 -1.98 -7.99
N PRO A 171 -13.64 -3.28 -7.74
CA PRO A 171 -13.85 -4.31 -8.76
C PRO A 171 -15.28 -4.36 -9.36
N TRP A 172 -16.27 -3.86 -8.62
CA TRP A 172 -17.67 -3.74 -9.03
C TRP A 172 -17.97 -2.46 -9.84
N LEU A 173 -16.99 -1.56 -10.03
CA LEU A 173 -17.17 -0.31 -10.74
C LEU A 173 -17.20 -0.58 -12.25
N ASN A 174 -18.38 -0.48 -12.84
CA ASN A 174 -18.60 -0.63 -14.28
C ASN A 174 -19.07 0.69 -14.92
N HIS A 175 -19.20 0.70 -16.25
CA HIS A 175 -19.65 1.87 -17.00
C HIS A 175 -20.99 2.42 -16.50
N HIS A 176 -21.98 1.54 -16.27
CA HIS A 176 -23.31 1.95 -15.78
C HIS A 176 -23.28 2.63 -14.42
N VAL A 177 -22.40 2.20 -13.52
CA VAL A 177 -22.20 2.88 -12.23
C VAL A 177 -21.60 4.27 -12.45
N LYS A 178 -20.58 4.39 -13.32
CA LYS A 178 -19.93 5.69 -13.61
C LYS A 178 -20.94 6.67 -14.23
N GLU A 179 -21.77 6.20 -15.15
CA GLU A 179 -22.86 6.95 -15.77
C GLU A 179 -23.89 7.40 -14.73
N ALA A 180 -24.42 6.49 -13.91
CA ALA A 180 -25.43 6.85 -12.91
C ALA A 180 -24.89 7.84 -11.85
N VAL A 181 -23.61 7.74 -11.49
CA VAL A 181 -22.95 8.73 -10.62
C VAL A 181 -22.82 10.09 -11.32
N ARG A 182 -22.52 10.12 -12.62
CA ARG A 182 -22.47 11.36 -13.40
C ARG A 182 -23.84 12.00 -13.50
N ASP A 183 -24.88 11.25 -13.84
CA ASP A 183 -26.26 11.74 -13.95
C ASP A 183 -26.74 12.34 -12.62
N LYS A 184 -26.45 11.66 -11.50
CA LYS A 184 -26.74 12.17 -10.15
C LYS A 184 -26.04 13.52 -9.89
N LYS A 185 -24.78 13.67 -10.29
CA LYS A 185 -24.04 14.93 -10.13
C LYS A 185 -24.58 16.05 -11.01
N VAL A 186 -24.87 15.74 -12.28
CA VAL A 186 -25.38 16.71 -13.25
C VAL A 186 -26.77 17.19 -12.84
N SER A 187 -27.69 16.28 -12.50
CA SER A 187 -29.03 16.61 -12.02
C SER A 187 -29.00 17.43 -10.72
N PHE A 188 -28.09 17.13 -9.78
CA PHE A 188 -27.90 17.94 -8.58
C PHE A 188 -27.44 19.36 -8.90
N LYS A 189 -26.43 19.53 -9.77
CA LYS A 189 -25.99 20.86 -10.22
C LYS A 189 -27.12 21.64 -10.90
N LYS A 190 -27.88 20.97 -11.77
CA LYS A 190 -29.04 21.57 -12.46
C LYS A 190 -30.11 22.04 -11.47
N TRP A 191 -30.45 21.23 -10.47
CA TRP A 191 -31.37 21.61 -9.41
C TRP A 191 -30.82 22.75 -8.54
N LYS A 192 -29.52 22.72 -8.20
CA LYS A 192 -28.87 23.78 -7.42
C LYS A 192 -28.88 25.13 -8.15
N SER A 193 -28.67 25.14 -9.47
CA SER A 193 -28.72 26.37 -10.28
C SER A 193 -30.14 26.83 -10.61
N ASN A 194 -31.11 25.92 -10.67
CA ASN A 194 -32.52 26.23 -10.93
C ASN A 194 -33.43 25.32 -10.06
N PRO A 195 -33.81 25.76 -8.84
CA PRO A 195 -34.58 24.99 -7.87
C PRO A 195 -36.07 24.77 -8.22
N SER A 196 -36.38 24.32 -9.44
CA SER A 196 -37.75 23.99 -9.84
C SER A 196 -38.21 22.61 -9.33
N GLU A 197 -39.51 22.45 -9.15
CA GLU A 197 -40.18 21.16 -8.82
C GLU A 197 -39.76 20.03 -9.78
N ILE A 198 -39.62 20.35 -11.07
CA ILE A 198 -39.20 19.42 -12.13
C ILE A 198 -37.77 18.96 -11.90
N ASN A 199 -36.83 19.91 -11.70
CA ASN A 199 -35.43 19.58 -11.45
C ASN A 199 -35.23 18.83 -10.13
N ARG A 200 -36.03 19.13 -9.10
CA ARG A 200 -36.02 18.41 -7.82
C ARG A 200 -36.44 16.96 -8.00
N LYS A 201 -37.52 16.69 -8.76
CA LYS A 201 -37.97 15.33 -9.08
C LYS A 201 -36.93 14.56 -9.89
N GLU A 202 -36.30 15.20 -10.88
CA GLU A 202 -35.23 14.63 -11.69
C GLU A 202 -34.00 14.25 -10.83
N GLN A 203 -33.54 15.17 -9.97
CA GLN A 203 -32.43 14.92 -9.04
C GLN A 203 -32.72 13.72 -8.12
N LYS A 204 -33.93 13.65 -7.54
CA LYS A 204 -34.34 12.54 -6.67
C LYS A 204 -34.39 11.22 -7.43
N HIS A 205 -34.87 11.23 -8.68
CA HIS A 205 -34.89 10.05 -9.54
C HIS A 205 -33.46 9.55 -9.82
N CYS A 206 -32.54 10.44 -10.24
CA CYS A 206 -31.15 10.09 -10.50
C CYS A 206 -30.42 9.58 -9.24
N GLN A 207 -30.71 10.15 -8.06
CA GLN A 207 -30.18 9.68 -6.77
C GLN A 207 -30.61 8.23 -6.48
N ILE A 208 -31.90 7.92 -6.60
CA ILE A 208 -32.45 6.58 -6.36
C ILE A 208 -31.88 5.58 -7.38
N LYS A 209 -31.85 5.94 -8.67
CA LYS A 209 -31.28 5.14 -9.75
C LYS A 209 -29.81 4.81 -9.49
N CYS A 210 -29.00 5.82 -9.17
CA CYS A 210 -27.58 5.64 -8.86
C CYS A 210 -27.37 4.66 -7.70
N LYS A 211 -28.17 4.77 -6.64
CA LYS A 211 -28.11 3.85 -5.49
C LYS A 211 -28.43 2.42 -5.89
N HIS A 212 -29.49 2.22 -6.67
CA HIS A 212 -29.89 0.90 -7.16
C HIS A 212 -28.79 0.26 -8.01
N VAL A 213 -28.24 1.01 -8.98
CA VAL A 213 -27.17 0.54 -9.88
C VAL A 213 -25.90 0.16 -9.11
N ILE A 214 -25.49 0.98 -8.12
CA ILE A 214 -24.33 0.65 -7.26
C ILE A 214 -24.57 -0.64 -6.46
N ARG A 215 -25.77 -0.80 -5.88
CA ARG A 215 -26.09 -2.01 -5.10
C ARG A 215 -26.13 -3.25 -5.96
N LYS A 216 -26.75 -3.16 -7.13
CA LYS A 216 -26.79 -4.24 -8.11
C LYS A 216 -25.38 -4.63 -8.55
N ALA A 217 -24.54 -3.66 -8.95
CA ALA A 217 -23.17 -3.94 -9.37
C ALA A 217 -22.31 -4.59 -8.27
N LYS A 218 -22.46 -4.15 -7.00
CA LYS A 218 -21.80 -4.79 -5.86
C LYS A 218 -22.28 -6.22 -5.66
N LYS A 219 -23.60 -6.45 -5.68
CA LYS A 219 -24.21 -7.76 -5.51
C LYS A 219 -23.75 -8.72 -6.62
N ASP A 220 -23.85 -8.30 -7.89
CA ASP A 220 -23.47 -9.12 -9.04
C ASP A 220 -21.98 -9.51 -8.97
N PHE A 221 -21.11 -8.57 -8.60
CA PHE A 221 -19.69 -8.84 -8.38
C PHE A 221 -19.46 -9.86 -7.25
N GLU A 222 -20.12 -9.69 -6.11
CA GLU A 222 -19.99 -10.59 -4.96
C GLU A 222 -20.53 -11.98 -5.26
N GLU A 223 -21.65 -12.10 -5.97
CA GLU A 223 -22.20 -13.38 -6.43
C GLU A 223 -21.26 -14.11 -7.39
N GLN A 224 -20.70 -13.40 -8.37
CA GLN A 224 -19.70 -13.98 -9.29
C GLN A 224 -18.44 -14.43 -8.55
N LEU A 225 -18.03 -13.68 -7.54
CA LEU A 225 -16.87 -14.01 -6.72
C LEU A 225 -17.13 -15.24 -5.85
N ALA A 226 -18.34 -15.35 -5.27
CA ALA A 226 -18.76 -16.49 -4.45
C ALA A 226 -18.90 -17.78 -5.26
N LYS A 227 -19.51 -17.71 -6.46
CA LYS A 227 -19.63 -18.85 -7.39
C LYS A 227 -18.27 -19.46 -7.75
N ASN A 228 -17.24 -18.61 -7.86
CA ASN A 228 -15.89 -19.03 -8.23
C ASN A 228 -14.95 -19.28 -7.02
N SER A 229 -15.47 -19.31 -5.79
CA SER A 229 -14.67 -19.34 -4.55
C SER A 229 -13.69 -20.50 -4.44
N LYS A 230 -14.06 -21.72 -4.88
CA LYS A 230 -13.22 -22.93 -4.76
C LYS A 230 -11.93 -22.89 -5.60
N ARG A 231 -11.89 -22.12 -6.69
CA ARG A 231 -10.72 -22.05 -7.61
C ARG A 231 -10.07 -20.67 -7.66
N ASN A 232 -10.68 -19.64 -7.04
CA ASN A 232 -10.32 -18.26 -7.29
C ASN A 232 -9.64 -17.59 -6.08
N LYS A 233 -8.31 -17.39 -6.17
CA LYS A 233 -7.51 -16.60 -5.20
C LYS A 233 -8.06 -15.18 -4.98
N MET A 234 -8.88 -14.66 -5.91
CA MET A 234 -9.54 -13.36 -5.79
C MET A 234 -10.58 -13.32 -4.67
N PHE A 235 -11.25 -14.43 -4.35
CA PHE A 235 -12.22 -14.50 -3.23
C PHE A 235 -11.51 -14.20 -1.90
N PHE A 236 -10.45 -14.95 -1.58
CA PHE A 236 -9.66 -14.72 -0.37
C PHE A 236 -8.95 -13.36 -0.36
N LYS A 237 -8.60 -12.82 -1.54
CA LYS A 237 -8.06 -11.45 -1.66
C LYS A 237 -9.11 -10.39 -1.33
N TYR A 238 -10.35 -10.57 -1.78
CA TYR A 238 -11.47 -9.69 -1.49
C TYR A 238 -11.80 -9.69 0.01
N ILE A 239 -11.92 -10.87 0.62
CA ILE A 239 -12.14 -11.00 2.07
C ILE A 239 -11.02 -10.32 2.86
N ARG A 240 -9.74 -10.58 2.53
CA ARG A 240 -8.60 -9.90 3.17
C ARG A 240 -8.64 -8.38 3.01
N SER A 241 -9.16 -7.86 1.89
CA SER A 241 -9.32 -6.41 1.70
C SER A 241 -10.50 -5.81 2.47
N ARG A 242 -11.43 -6.65 2.94
CA ARG A 242 -12.57 -6.25 3.78
C ARG A 242 -12.32 -6.43 5.26
N LYS A 243 -11.30 -7.22 5.64
CA LYS A 243 -10.80 -7.24 7.01
C LYS A 243 -10.32 -5.83 7.37
N PRO A 244 -10.45 -5.41 8.64
CA PRO A 244 -9.87 -4.16 9.11
C PRO A 244 -8.45 -4.05 8.61
N ALA A 245 -8.05 -2.87 8.13
CA ALA A 245 -6.66 -2.65 7.76
C ALA A 245 -5.80 -3.14 8.93
N LYS A 246 -4.84 -4.03 8.67
CA LYS A 246 -3.82 -4.33 9.67
C LYS A 246 -3.27 -2.98 10.08
N LYS A 247 -3.47 -2.58 11.34
CA LYS A 247 -2.83 -1.40 11.87
C LYS A 247 -1.35 -1.61 11.57
N PRO A 248 -0.69 -0.75 10.76
CA PRO A 248 0.75 -0.80 10.70
C PRO A 248 1.24 -0.74 12.14
N GLU A 249 2.21 -1.57 12.47
CA GLU A 249 2.82 -1.49 13.80
C GLU A 249 3.24 -0.04 13.97
N GLY A 250 2.65 0.59 15.00
CA GLY A 250 2.83 2.00 15.23
C GLY A 250 4.30 2.28 15.54
N PRO A 251 4.69 3.56 15.59
CA PRO A 251 6.00 3.93 16.10
C PRO A 251 6.27 3.22 17.42
N LEU A 252 7.38 2.50 17.53
CA LEU A 252 7.74 1.81 18.77
C LEU A 252 8.25 2.86 19.75
N ASP A 253 7.63 2.92 20.92
CA ASP A 253 8.09 3.76 22.02
C ASP A 253 9.12 2.98 22.83
N ASP A 254 10.38 3.38 22.72
CA ASP A 254 11.46 2.82 23.53
C ASP A 254 11.58 3.66 24.80
N ARG A 255 11.27 3.07 25.96
CA ARG A 255 11.40 3.76 27.26
C ARG A 255 12.84 4.23 27.52
N ALA A 256 13.84 3.67 26.83
CA ALA A 256 15.24 4.05 26.95
C ALA A 256 15.66 5.23 26.05
N ILE A 257 14.91 5.55 25.01
CA ILE A 257 15.24 6.64 24.05
C ILE A 257 14.09 7.64 24.04
N LYS A 258 14.38 8.93 24.31
CA LYS A 258 13.38 10.00 24.15
C LYS A 258 12.98 10.12 22.67
N GLY A 259 11.88 9.46 22.29
CA GLY A 259 11.25 9.59 21.00
C GLY A 259 10.89 8.25 20.36
N ALA A 260 9.72 8.20 19.74
CA ALA A 260 9.25 6.99 19.07
C ALA A 260 10.06 6.68 17.81
N ILE A 261 10.46 5.41 17.65
CA ILE A 261 11.14 4.90 16.46
C ILE A 261 10.12 4.84 15.32
N LYS A 262 10.34 5.64 14.28
CA LYS A 262 9.42 5.79 13.14
C LYS A 262 9.93 5.12 11.86
N ASP A 263 11.20 4.71 11.83
CA ASP A 263 11.81 4.11 10.65
C ASP A 263 11.72 2.58 10.67
N ASN A 264 11.49 1.97 9.49
CA ASN A 264 11.26 0.53 9.38
C ASN A 264 12.48 -0.30 9.80
N LYS A 265 13.70 0.23 9.65
CA LYS A 265 14.93 -0.48 9.99
C LYS A 265 15.10 -0.55 11.51
N GLY A 266 14.98 0.59 12.20
CA GLY A 266 15.04 0.68 13.65
C GLY A 266 13.93 -0.12 14.33
N ILE A 267 12.71 -0.14 13.77
CA ILE A 267 11.63 -1.01 14.27
C ILE A 267 12.04 -2.49 14.19
N ALA A 268 12.57 -2.93 13.04
CA ALA A 268 12.98 -4.32 12.84
C ALA A 268 14.17 -4.72 13.74
N GLU A 269 15.17 -3.85 13.87
CA GLU A 269 16.32 -4.06 14.75
C GLU A 269 15.88 -4.19 16.22
N LYS A 270 15.02 -3.27 16.70
CA LYS A 270 14.55 -3.32 18.09
C LYS A 270 13.69 -4.55 18.38
N LEU A 271 12.83 -4.95 17.45
CA LEU A 271 12.09 -6.20 17.57
C LEU A 271 13.04 -7.40 17.59
N ASN A 272 14.06 -7.41 16.74
CA ASN A 272 15.06 -8.48 16.73
C ASN A 272 15.82 -8.55 18.06
N ASP A 273 16.21 -7.42 18.65
CA ASP A 273 16.85 -7.38 19.97
C ASP A 273 15.94 -7.95 21.06
N LEU A 274 14.65 -7.59 21.04
CA LEU A 274 13.66 -8.16 21.96
C LEU A 274 13.53 -9.67 21.76
N PHE A 275 13.39 -10.14 20.51
CA PHE A 275 13.31 -11.56 20.21
C PHE A 275 14.56 -12.29 20.64
N ALA A 276 15.75 -11.75 20.37
CA ALA A 276 17.03 -12.29 20.84
C ALA A 276 17.08 -12.38 22.36
N SER A 277 16.59 -11.36 23.08
CA SER A 277 16.62 -11.31 24.55
C SER A 277 15.73 -12.33 25.26
N VAL A 278 14.67 -12.82 24.58
CA VAL A 278 13.78 -13.84 25.16
C VAL A 278 14.25 -15.27 24.86
N PHE A 279 15.27 -15.45 24.00
CA PHE A 279 15.91 -16.75 23.89
C PHE A 279 16.75 -17.02 25.13
N THR A 280 16.65 -18.24 25.64
CA THR A 280 17.54 -18.74 26.67
C THR A 280 18.95 -18.82 26.11
N ALA A 281 19.91 -18.18 26.78
CA ALA A 281 21.32 -18.51 26.60
C ALA A 281 21.51 -19.91 27.18
N GLU A 282 21.43 -20.94 26.33
CA GLU A 282 21.66 -22.31 26.75
C GLU A 282 23.09 -22.45 27.27
N ASP A 283 23.25 -23.13 28.41
CA ASP A 283 24.55 -23.44 28.97
C ASP A 283 25.24 -24.45 28.06
N VAL A 284 26.20 -23.95 27.28
CA VAL A 284 27.05 -24.76 26.40
C VAL A 284 28.11 -25.56 27.17
N GLY A 285 28.16 -25.47 28.50
CA GLY A 285 29.04 -26.25 29.36
C GLY A 285 28.64 -27.73 29.49
N GLU A 286 27.34 -28.04 29.39
CA GLU A 286 26.80 -29.40 29.40
C GLU A 286 26.06 -29.71 28.08
N ILE A 287 26.62 -29.33 26.93
CA ILE A 287 26.19 -29.96 25.68
C ILE A 287 26.55 -31.44 25.83
N PRO A 288 25.58 -32.38 25.79
CA PRO A 288 25.91 -33.80 25.77
C PRO A 288 26.86 -34.00 24.60
N GLU A 289 28.05 -34.57 24.85
CA GLU A 289 28.89 -35.04 23.76
C GLU A 289 28.00 -35.97 22.93
N PHE A 290 27.65 -35.52 21.73
CA PHE A 290 26.95 -36.35 20.79
C PHE A 290 27.91 -37.50 20.51
N ALA A 291 27.62 -38.67 21.08
CA ALA A 291 28.21 -39.89 20.61
C ALA A 291 27.95 -39.91 19.10
N LEU A 292 29.03 -39.92 18.31
CA LEU A 292 28.94 -40.03 16.85
C LEU A 292 27.97 -41.18 16.57
N SER A 293 26.76 -40.85 16.11
CA SER A 293 25.73 -41.85 15.80
C SER A 293 26.08 -42.68 14.56
N PHE A 294 27.26 -42.42 14.01
CA PHE A 294 27.85 -43.15 12.92
C PHE A 294 28.71 -44.28 13.49
N VAL A 295 28.18 -45.51 13.39
CA VAL A 295 28.82 -46.76 13.82
C VAL A 295 29.47 -47.47 12.63
N GLY A 296 29.63 -46.76 11.50
CA GLY A 296 30.27 -47.25 10.29
C GLY A 296 31.80 -47.16 10.37
N ASP A 297 32.48 -47.91 9.51
CA ASP A 297 33.93 -47.84 9.32
C ASP A 297 34.32 -46.48 8.67
N GLU A 298 35.59 -46.04 8.78
CA GLU A 298 36.08 -44.80 8.14
C GLU A 298 35.83 -44.80 6.62
N SER A 299 35.65 -45.99 6.02
CA SER A 299 35.27 -46.20 4.63
C SER A 299 33.84 -45.79 4.26
N GLU A 300 32.94 -45.66 5.24
CA GLU A 300 31.55 -45.23 5.04
C GLU A 300 31.35 -43.72 5.34
N GLU A 301 32.38 -43.02 5.84
CA GLU A 301 32.34 -41.57 5.96
C GLU A 301 32.10 -40.93 4.59
N LEU A 302 31.33 -39.84 4.57
CA LEU A 302 31.06 -39.05 3.36
C LEU A 302 32.31 -38.26 2.94
N SER A 303 33.36 -38.98 2.58
CA SER A 303 34.68 -38.49 2.21
C SER A 303 34.68 -37.88 0.81
N ARG A 304 33.73 -38.30 -0.04
CA ARG A 304 33.64 -37.88 -1.44
C ARG A 304 32.19 -37.61 -1.82
N ILE A 305 31.93 -36.38 -2.27
CA ILE A 305 30.67 -35.99 -2.90
C ILE A 305 30.91 -35.98 -4.40
N GLU A 306 30.28 -36.90 -5.11
CA GLU A 306 30.25 -36.88 -6.57
C GLU A 306 28.97 -36.19 -7.00
N VAL A 307 29.12 -35.05 -7.69
CA VAL A 307 27.99 -34.34 -8.30
C VAL A 307 28.16 -34.47 -9.80
N SER A 308 27.26 -35.20 -10.45
CA SER A 308 27.27 -35.34 -11.90
C SER A 308 26.78 -34.07 -12.60
N LEU A 309 27.20 -33.85 -13.85
CA LEU A 309 26.71 -32.73 -14.65
C LEU A 309 25.19 -32.83 -14.86
N GLU A 310 24.70 -34.05 -15.06
CA GLU A 310 23.29 -34.38 -15.25
C GLU A 310 22.43 -33.93 -14.06
N GLU A 311 22.87 -34.23 -12.83
CA GLU A 311 22.18 -33.80 -11.61
C GLU A 311 22.10 -32.27 -11.52
N VAL A 312 23.19 -31.56 -11.84
CA VAL A 312 23.17 -30.09 -11.79
C VAL A 312 22.22 -29.52 -12.85
N LEU A 313 22.23 -30.08 -14.07
CA LEU A 313 21.33 -29.65 -15.15
C LEU A 313 19.86 -29.87 -14.78
N GLU A 314 19.53 -31.02 -14.19
CA GLU A 314 18.18 -31.35 -13.73
C GLU A 314 17.71 -30.37 -12.65
N GLN A 315 18.58 -30.03 -11.68
CA GLN A 315 18.25 -29.05 -10.64
C GLN A 315 18.05 -27.64 -11.21
N ILE A 316 18.84 -27.25 -12.22
CA ILE A 316 18.67 -25.95 -12.88
C ILE A 316 17.36 -25.88 -13.66
N GLU A 317 16.95 -26.96 -14.33
CA GLU A 317 15.67 -27.02 -15.04
C GLU A 317 14.46 -26.90 -14.10
N LYS A 318 14.56 -27.49 -12.90
CA LYS A 318 13.55 -27.37 -11.84
C LYS A 318 13.47 -25.97 -11.20
N LEU A 319 14.40 -25.05 -11.52
CA LEU A 319 14.37 -23.70 -10.94
C LEU A 319 13.16 -22.90 -11.44
N ASN A 320 12.36 -22.41 -10.49
CA ASN A 320 11.32 -21.45 -10.81
C ASN A 320 11.93 -20.09 -11.19
N VAL A 321 11.99 -19.83 -12.49
CA VAL A 321 12.54 -18.61 -13.10
C VAL A 321 11.88 -17.31 -12.63
N ASN A 322 10.68 -17.37 -12.04
CA ASN A 322 9.92 -16.20 -11.58
C ASN A 322 10.22 -15.81 -10.13
N LYS A 323 11.08 -16.53 -9.41
CA LYS A 323 11.45 -16.18 -8.03
C LYS A 323 12.47 -15.04 -7.98
N SER A 324 12.44 -14.31 -6.87
CA SER A 324 13.41 -13.29 -6.52
C SER A 324 14.83 -13.87 -6.43
N PRO A 325 15.87 -13.05 -6.64
CA PRO A 325 17.25 -13.49 -6.51
C PRO A 325 17.54 -13.81 -5.05
N GLY A 326 18.48 -14.71 -4.82
CA GLY A 326 18.98 -15.01 -3.49
C GLY A 326 19.92 -13.91 -2.97
N PRO A 327 20.58 -14.13 -1.83
CA PRO A 327 21.63 -13.23 -1.34
C PRO A 327 22.83 -13.10 -2.30
N ASP A 328 22.94 -14.00 -3.27
CA ASP A 328 23.90 -13.93 -4.37
C ASP A 328 23.54 -12.89 -5.45
N GLY A 329 22.31 -12.38 -5.50
CA GLY A 329 21.87 -11.44 -6.53
C GLY A 329 21.64 -12.07 -7.91
N ILE A 330 21.70 -13.41 -8.01
CA ILE A 330 21.48 -14.12 -9.27
C ILE A 330 19.99 -14.42 -9.43
N HIS A 331 19.43 -13.97 -10.55
CA HIS A 331 18.05 -14.30 -10.88
C HIS A 331 17.98 -15.69 -11.53
N LYS A 332 17.07 -16.54 -11.04
CA LYS A 332 16.90 -17.91 -11.52
C LYS A 332 16.63 -18.00 -13.03
N GLY A 333 15.89 -17.04 -13.60
CA GLY A 333 15.67 -16.96 -15.04
C GLY A 333 16.93 -16.65 -15.86
N ALA A 334 17.88 -15.88 -15.31
CA ALA A 334 19.15 -15.64 -15.97
C ALA A 334 20.12 -16.83 -15.82
N ALA A 335 20.09 -17.51 -14.68
CA ALA A 335 20.84 -18.74 -14.46
C ALA A 335 20.40 -19.88 -15.41
N ALA A 336 19.09 -20.04 -15.60
CA ALA A 336 18.53 -21.04 -16.52
C ALA A 336 18.99 -20.83 -17.97
N GLU A 337 19.00 -19.59 -18.47
CA GLU A 337 19.47 -19.28 -19.83
C GLU A 337 20.99 -19.45 -20.01
N CYS A 338 21.74 -19.49 -18.91
CA CYS A 338 23.18 -19.74 -18.89
C CYS A 338 23.53 -21.23 -18.64
N GLN A 339 22.56 -22.15 -18.65
CA GLN A 339 22.61 -23.57 -18.23
C GLN A 339 23.87 -24.42 -18.52
N VAL A 340 24.75 -24.07 -19.46
CA VAL A 340 25.94 -24.88 -19.81
C VAL A 340 27.24 -24.18 -19.41
N CYS A 341 27.24 -23.61 -18.22
CA CYS A 341 28.36 -22.84 -17.68
C CYS A 341 29.09 -23.55 -16.54
N ILE A 342 28.66 -24.76 -16.19
CA ILE A 342 29.33 -25.60 -15.21
C ILE A 342 30.53 -26.22 -15.92
N PRO A 343 31.77 -25.94 -15.49
CA PRO A 343 32.94 -26.59 -16.04
C PRO A 343 32.83 -28.11 -15.80
N GLU A 344 33.00 -28.90 -16.86
CA GLU A 344 33.13 -30.37 -16.77
C GLU A 344 34.27 -30.78 -15.81
N ASP A 345 35.25 -29.90 -15.59
CA ASP A 345 36.39 -30.11 -14.70
C ASP A 345 36.15 -29.70 -13.22
N SER A 346 34.91 -29.37 -12.83
CA SER A 346 34.60 -28.99 -11.43
C SER A 346 34.31 -30.18 -10.52
N CYS A 347 34.25 -31.39 -11.10
CA CYS A 347 33.69 -32.59 -10.45
C CYS A 347 34.69 -33.75 -10.31
N HIS A 348 35.99 -33.51 -10.48
CA HIS A 348 37.02 -34.47 -10.11
C HIS A 348 38.03 -33.86 -9.13
N PRO A 349 38.47 -34.64 -8.11
CA PRO A 349 39.25 -34.18 -6.97
C PRO A 349 40.62 -33.57 -7.34
#